data_AF-A0A7Y5LAK8-F1
#
_entry.id   AF-A0A7Y5LAK8-F1
#
_cell.length_a   1.000
_cell.length_b   1.000
_cell.length_c   1.000
_cell.angle_alpha   90.00
_cell.angle_beta   90.00
_cell.angle_gamma   90.00
#
_symmetry.space_group_name_H-M   'P 1'
#
loop_
_entity.id
_entity.type
_entity.pdbx_description
1 polymer ?
#
loop_
_entity_poly.entity_id
_entity_poly.type
_entity_poly.pdbx_seq_one_letter_code
_entity_poly.pdbx_strand_id
1 'polypeptide(L)'
;MAGTENRGRGQDRILDLLKGLRGEHQLRELCRELNYDYRNNSFSTRSWRSATAQKLLEQKRIAPPVLVASAGAHDDFQIIYTRLHSNELPLGYERQVVSQMLADHPYALFVFSNAEQDRWHFVNVKFREQADHRRIFRRIAVGGHDRLHTAAKRMAMLDVEAVNPQGPLDIQKAHDEAFDVEAVTEKFYHGDERTGEKGYKHIFAALQNDLLKQTRNADRRWAHDYALQFLNRSMFLYFVQRKNWLGEEAEFLRVFWQSYRKAGRPKDSFFADWLSVLFFEAFNQPFHARKTDRNFFPPQIREALKRVPFLNGGLFRRNELDTPPDLKFTISDAVFDSVFSFLERYDFTIAQESPIDQEIAVDPQMIGSVYETLVNVSVELDKQGDAGVFFTPRLEIDLMCRLALVDCLANHLGQTHKPLLYE
;
A
#
# COMPACT_ATOMS: atom_id res chain seq x y z
N MET A 1 -0.09 -2.81 30.99
CA MET A 1 0.96 -1.81 30.69
C MET A 1 2.28 -2.48 30.28
N ALA A 2 2.80 -3.49 31.01
CA ALA A 2 4.03 -4.22 30.62
C ALA A 2 3.94 -4.98 29.27
N GLY A 3 2.79 -5.55 28.91
CA GLY A 3 2.62 -6.26 27.63
C GLY A 3 2.57 -5.35 26.39
N THR A 4 2.23 -4.06 26.55
CA THR A 4 2.18 -3.09 25.45
C THR A 4 3.57 -2.52 25.15
N GLU A 5 4.39 -2.31 26.18
CA GLU A 5 5.78 -1.85 26.03
C GLU A 5 6.68 -2.93 25.40
N ASN A 6 6.47 -4.21 25.73
CA ASN A 6 7.27 -5.30 25.14
C ASN A 6 6.92 -5.52 23.65
N ARG A 7 5.64 -5.39 23.27
CA ARG A 7 5.20 -5.42 21.86
C ARG A 7 5.73 -4.23 21.05
N GLY A 8 5.80 -3.04 21.65
CA GLY A 8 6.38 -1.84 21.01
C GLY A 8 7.87 -2.01 20.71
N ARG A 9 8.64 -2.55 21.66
CA ARG A 9 10.08 -2.82 21.47
C ARG A 9 10.36 -3.87 20.38
N GLY A 10 9.53 -4.91 20.29
CA GLY A 10 9.64 -5.90 19.22
C GLY A 10 9.38 -5.31 17.83
N GLN A 11 8.37 -4.43 17.72
CA GLN A 11 8.04 -3.77 16.44
C GLN A 11 9.16 -2.83 15.95
N ASP A 12 9.77 -2.04 16.83
CA ASP A 12 10.87 -1.16 16.45
C ASP A 12 12.10 -1.95 15.97
N ARG A 13 12.40 -3.06 16.62
CA ARG A 13 13.51 -3.95 16.21
C ARG A 13 13.25 -4.62 14.87
N ILE A 14 12.02 -5.09 14.63
CA ILE A 14 11.61 -5.62 13.33
C ILE A 14 11.72 -4.53 12.26
N LEU A 15 11.27 -3.31 12.54
CA LEU A 15 11.40 -2.19 11.61
C LEU A 15 12.86 -1.93 11.20
N ASP A 16 13.78 -1.96 12.16
CA ASP A 16 15.21 -1.78 11.89
C ASP A 16 15.81 -2.95 11.08
N LEU A 17 15.40 -4.19 11.37
CA LEU A 17 15.77 -5.36 10.58
C LEU A 17 15.25 -5.27 9.13
N LEU A 18 14.01 -4.82 8.93
CA LEU A 18 13.43 -4.63 7.60
C LEU A 18 14.14 -3.51 6.82
N LYS A 19 14.45 -2.38 7.45
CA LYS A 19 15.23 -1.28 6.82
C LYS A 19 16.61 -1.75 6.38
N GLY A 20 17.23 -2.63 7.17
CA GLY A 20 18.54 -3.19 6.91
C GLY A 20 18.53 -4.45 6.04
N LEU A 21 17.37 -4.91 5.56
CA LEU A 21 17.21 -6.22 4.92
C LEU A 21 17.93 -6.29 3.57
N ARG A 22 19.22 -6.67 3.63
CA ARG A 22 20.10 -6.84 2.47
C ARG A 22 20.87 -8.14 2.56
N GLY A 23 20.60 -9.07 1.66
CA GLY A 23 21.17 -10.41 1.69
C GLY A 23 20.50 -11.39 2.67
N GLU A 24 20.87 -12.67 2.57
CA GLU A 24 20.26 -13.76 3.34
C GLU A 24 20.53 -13.69 4.84
N HIS A 25 21.65 -13.10 5.26
CA HIS A 25 21.99 -13.02 6.68
C HIS A 25 20.91 -12.24 7.46
N GLN A 26 20.49 -11.10 6.94
CA GLN A 26 19.47 -10.25 7.56
C GLN A 26 18.09 -10.91 7.52
N LEU A 27 17.78 -11.69 6.48
CA LEU A 27 16.57 -12.53 6.47
C LEU A 27 16.58 -13.55 7.62
N ARG A 28 17.71 -14.20 7.88
CA ARG A 28 17.85 -15.16 8.98
C ARG A 28 17.71 -14.47 10.35
N GLU A 29 18.30 -13.28 10.49
CA GLU A 29 18.14 -12.47 11.69
C GLU A 29 16.68 -12.08 11.95
N LEU A 30 15.93 -11.72 10.90
CA LEU A 30 14.49 -11.48 10.99
C LEU A 30 13.73 -12.74 11.41
N CYS A 31 14.02 -13.90 10.81
CA CYS A 31 13.38 -15.16 11.19
C CYS A 31 13.65 -15.52 12.66
N ARG A 32 14.88 -15.29 13.14
CA ARG A 32 15.25 -15.50 14.54
C ARG A 32 14.51 -14.54 15.47
N GLU A 33 14.35 -13.28 15.08
CA GLU A 33 13.57 -12.29 15.86
C GLU A 33 12.10 -12.70 15.99
N LEU A 34 11.58 -13.42 15.00
CA LEU A 34 10.21 -13.94 14.99
C LEU A 34 10.10 -15.35 15.59
N ASN A 35 11.14 -15.82 16.29
CA ASN A 35 11.19 -17.12 16.96
C ASN A 35 11.02 -18.33 16.03
N TYR A 36 11.53 -18.25 14.80
CA TYR A 36 11.69 -19.42 13.93
C TYR A 36 13.06 -20.06 14.10
N ASP A 37 13.10 -21.39 14.02
CA ASP A 37 14.32 -22.17 14.07
C ASP A 37 15.08 -22.09 12.74
N TYR A 38 16.39 -21.85 12.81
CA TYR A 38 17.23 -21.75 11.63
C TYR A 38 17.33 -23.08 10.87
N ARG A 39 17.23 -23.01 9.54
CA ARG A 39 17.45 -24.13 8.62
C ARG A 39 18.31 -23.68 7.43
N ASN A 40 18.95 -24.63 6.75
CA ASN A 40 19.79 -24.32 5.57
C ASN A 40 19.85 -25.49 4.59
N ASN A 41 18.68 -26.00 4.22
CA ASN A 41 18.56 -27.16 3.35
C ASN A 41 18.03 -26.71 1.98
N SER A 42 18.76 -27.01 0.91
CA SER A 42 18.27 -26.77 -0.45
C SER A 42 17.26 -27.84 -0.86
N PHE A 43 16.18 -27.41 -1.51
CA PHE A 43 15.21 -28.35 -2.07
C PHE A 43 15.73 -29.00 -3.35
N SER A 44 15.46 -30.29 -3.54
CA SER A 44 15.69 -30.93 -4.83
C SER A 44 14.70 -30.39 -5.86
N THR A 45 15.22 -29.89 -6.98
CA THR A 45 14.39 -29.33 -8.06
C THR A 45 14.20 -30.29 -9.24
N ARG A 46 14.78 -31.49 -9.18
CA ARG A 46 14.76 -32.47 -10.28
C ARG A 46 13.38 -33.09 -10.54
N SER A 47 12.50 -33.05 -9.54
CA SER A 47 11.17 -33.66 -9.57
C SER A 47 10.04 -32.62 -9.69
N TRP A 48 10.36 -31.40 -10.12
CA TRP A 48 9.34 -30.37 -10.31
C TRP A 48 8.34 -30.78 -11.39
N ARG A 49 7.05 -30.67 -11.08
CA ARG A 49 5.95 -31.10 -11.94
C ARG A 49 5.60 -30.02 -12.97
N SER A 50 5.79 -28.74 -12.62
CA SER A 50 5.56 -27.61 -13.51
C SER A 50 6.71 -27.42 -14.49
N ALA A 51 6.46 -27.70 -15.77
CA ALA A 51 7.41 -27.44 -16.85
C ALA A 51 7.83 -25.96 -16.90
N THR A 52 6.92 -25.04 -16.59
CA THR A 52 7.21 -23.59 -16.53
C THR A 52 8.16 -23.26 -15.39
N ALA A 53 7.93 -23.81 -14.19
CA ALA A 53 8.82 -23.60 -13.06
C ALA A 53 10.21 -24.22 -13.30
N GLN A 54 10.25 -25.40 -13.91
CA GLN A 54 11.50 -26.06 -14.29
C GLN A 54 12.29 -25.24 -15.33
N LYS A 55 11.60 -24.67 -16.32
CA LYS A 55 12.21 -23.78 -17.32
C LYS A 55 12.84 -22.53 -16.69
N LEU A 56 12.27 -21.98 -15.61
CA LEU A 56 12.87 -20.86 -14.88
C LEU A 56 14.23 -21.23 -14.28
N LEU A 57 14.38 -22.45 -13.75
CA LEU A 57 15.66 -22.96 -13.23
C LEU A 57 16.67 -23.23 -14.35
N GLU A 58 16.24 -23.93 -15.42
CA GLU A 58 17.08 -24.26 -16.57
C GLU A 58 17.65 -23.01 -17.25
N GLN A 59 16.83 -21.97 -17.36
CA GLN A 59 17.23 -20.67 -17.91
C GLN A 59 17.96 -19.78 -16.90
N LYS A 60 18.26 -20.28 -15.70
CA LYS A 60 18.90 -19.54 -14.60
C LYS A 60 18.19 -18.22 -14.32
N ARG A 61 16.85 -18.20 -14.38
CA ARG A 61 16.03 -17.05 -13.98
C ARG A 61 15.83 -17.00 -12.47
N ILE A 62 15.97 -18.14 -11.78
CA ILE A 62 15.85 -18.26 -10.33
C ILE A 62 16.96 -19.17 -9.79
N ALA A 63 17.34 -18.95 -8.53
CA ALA A 63 18.13 -19.90 -7.75
C ALA A 63 17.23 -21.07 -7.27
N PRO A 64 17.79 -22.24 -6.96
CA PRO A 64 17.05 -23.30 -6.28
C PRO A 64 16.47 -22.80 -4.94
N PRO A 65 15.21 -23.12 -4.60
CA PRO A 65 14.65 -22.73 -3.31
C PRO A 65 15.40 -23.37 -2.14
N VAL A 66 15.46 -22.65 -1.02
CA VAL A 66 16.15 -23.05 0.21
C VAL A 66 15.21 -22.91 1.40
N LEU A 67 15.16 -23.93 2.25
CA LEU A 67 14.53 -23.85 3.57
C LEU A 67 15.44 -23.04 4.49
N VAL A 68 15.02 -21.83 4.84
CA VAL A 68 15.83 -20.89 5.66
C VAL A 68 15.44 -20.91 7.13
N ALA A 69 14.19 -21.23 7.43
CA ALA A 69 13.71 -21.38 8.79
C ALA A 69 12.47 -22.28 8.85
N SER A 70 12.15 -22.78 10.04
CA SER A 70 10.94 -23.55 10.31
C SER A 70 10.40 -23.28 11.71
N ALA A 71 9.16 -23.67 11.97
CA ALA A 71 8.53 -23.57 13.27
C ALA A 71 7.54 -24.74 13.49
N GLY A 72 7.08 -24.88 14.73
CA GLY A 72 6.17 -25.94 15.19
C GLY A 72 6.90 -27.22 15.60
N ALA A 73 6.16 -28.19 16.15
CA ALA A 73 6.74 -29.35 16.83
C ALA A 73 7.59 -30.27 15.93
N HIS A 74 7.37 -30.21 14.61
CA HIS A 74 8.02 -31.08 13.61
C HIS A 74 8.47 -30.33 12.35
N ASP A 75 8.87 -29.05 12.45
CA ASP A 75 9.17 -28.20 11.29
C ASP A 75 8.01 -28.15 10.29
N ASP A 76 6.79 -28.18 10.83
CA ASP A 76 5.55 -28.32 10.10
C ASP A 76 5.13 -27.02 9.38
N PHE A 77 5.63 -25.87 9.85
CA PHE A 77 5.58 -24.60 9.13
C PHE A 77 6.97 -24.19 8.63
N GLN A 78 7.07 -23.79 7.36
CA GLN A 78 8.36 -23.56 6.71
C GLN A 78 8.50 -22.16 6.13
N ILE A 79 9.70 -21.57 6.22
CA ILE A 79 10.07 -20.35 5.49
C ILE A 79 10.99 -20.75 4.33
N ILE A 80 10.49 -20.59 3.11
CA ILE A 80 11.15 -21.04 1.89
C ILE A 80 11.62 -19.83 1.09
N TYR A 81 12.93 -19.67 0.94
CA TYR A 81 13.54 -18.55 0.23
C TYR A 81 13.94 -18.92 -1.20
N THR A 82 13.70 -18.02 -2.16
CA THR A 82 14.16 -18.15 -3.55
C THR A 82 14.68 -16.81 -4.07
N ARG A 83 15.95 -16.75 -4.49
CA ARG A 83 16.49 -15.57 -5.19
C ARG A 83 16.10 -15.59 -6.66
N LEU A 84 15.56 -14.49 -7.17
CA LEU A 84 15.34 -14.29 -8.60
C LEU A 84 16.57 -13.62 -9.21
N HIS A 85 17.02 -14.09 -10.38
CA HIS A 85 18.12 -13.47 -11.14
C HIS A 85 17.58 -12.33 -12.03
N SER A 86 16.87 -11.40 -11.40
CA SER A 86 16.24 -10.23 -12.01
C SER A 86 16.35 -9.06 -11.04
N ASN A 87 16.50 -7.83 -11.54
CA ASN A 87 16.52 -6.63 -10.69
C ASN A 87 15.15 -6.33 -10.08
N GLU A 88 14.10 -6.71 -10.82
CA GLU A 88 12.71 -6.67 -10.37
C GLU A 88 12.28 -8.04 -9.83
N LEU A 89 11.11 -8.08 -9.19
CA LEU A 89 10.46 -9.29 -8.69
C LEU A 89 9.20 -9.61 -9.51
N PRO A 90 9.32 -10.34 -10.65
CA PRO A 90 8.17 -10.63 -11.49
C PRO A 90 7.21 -11.59 -10.77
N LEU A 91 5.99 -11.13 -10.49
CA LEU A 91 4.98 -11.93 -9.79
C LEU A 91 4.68 -13.27 -10.50
N GLY A 92 4.80 -13.29 -11.84
CA GLY A 92 4.67 -14.52 -12.61
C GLY A 92 5.70 -15.59 -12.24
N TYR A 93 6.93 -15.22 -11.89
CA TYR A 93 7.97 -16.17 -11.49
C TYR A 93 7.67 -16.70 -10.09
N GLU A 94 7.32 -15.81 -9.16
CA GLU A 94 6.93 -16.17 -7.80
C GLU A 94 5.78 -17.17 -7.80
N ARG A 95 4.70 -16.88 -8.53
CA ARG A 95 3.53 -17.79 -8.61
C ARG A 95 3.90 -19.18 -9.10
N GLN A 96 4.82 -19.31 -10.05
CA GLN A 96 5.26 -20.61 -10.55
C GLN A 96 6.03 -21.38 -9.48
N VAL A 97 6.92 -20.71 -8.74
CA VAL A 97 7.67 -21.33 -7.64
C VAL A 97 6.73 -21.72 -6.49
N VAL A 98 5.90 -20.78 -6.03
CA VAL A 98 4.94 -21.04 -4.95
C VAL A 98 4.01 -22.18 -5.33
N SER A 99 3.43 -22.16 -6.54
CA SER A 99 2.48 -23.20 -6.96
C SER A 99 3.11 -24.59 -7.06
N GLN A 100 4.39 -24.65 -7.42
CA GLN A 100 5.15 -25.90 -7.47
C GLN A 100 5.47 -26.42 -6.07
N MET A 101 5.89 -25.56 -5.15
CA MET A 101 6.31 -25.95 -3.81
C MET A 101 5.12 -26.25 -2.89
N LEU A 102 4.01 -25.52 -3.02
CA LEU A 102 2.85 -25.64 -2.13
C LEU A 102 2.20 -27.05 -2.15
N ALA A 103 2.41 -27.82 -3.22
CA ALA A 103 1.92 -29.20 -3.32
C ALA A 103 2.56 -30.13 -2.29
N ASP A 104 3.83 -29.89 -1.97
CA ASP A 104 4.61 -30.73 -1.05
C ASP A 104 4.85 -29.99 0.29
N HIS A 105 4.64 -28.66 0.32
CA HIS A 105 4.86 -27.78 1.48
C HIS A 105 3.61 -26.89 1.71
N PRO A 106 2.52 -27.45 2.26
CA PRO A 106 1.23 -26.76 2.35
C PRO A 106 1.19 -25.62 3.38
N TYR A 107 2.07 -25.64 4.38
CA TYR A 107 2.18 -24.62 5.43
C TYR A 107 3.54 -23.93 5.29
N ALA A 108 3.57 -22.84 4.52
CA ALA A 108 4.80 -22.15 4.25
C ALA A 108 4.61 -20.66 3.98
N LEU A 109 5.58 -19.87 4.45
CA LEU A 109 5.81 -18.51 3.98
C LEU A 109 6.88 -18.56 2.88
N PHE A 110 6.54 -18.05 1.70
CA PHE A 110 7.49 -17.97 0.59
C PHE A 110 8.16 -16.61 0.58
N VAL A 111 9.49 -16.59 0.53
CA VAL A 111 10.28 -15.36 0.51
C VAL A 111 11.05 -15.28 -0.80
N PHE A 112 10.94 -14.16 -1.48
CA PHE A 112 11.66 -13.89 -2.72
C PHE A 112 12.54 -12.68 -2.55
N SER A 113 13.69 -12.67 -3.23
CA SER A 113 14.48 -11.44 -3.40
C SER A 113 14.85 -11.23 -4.85
N ASN A 114 15.10 -9.98 -5.21
CA ASN A 114 15.74 -9.67 -6.49
C ASN A 114 17.20 -10.15 -6.51
N ALA A 115 17.87 -9.89 -7.64
CA ALA A 115 19.24 -10.28 -7.87
C ALA A 115 20.20 -9.61 -6.89
N GLU A 116 19.97 -8.35 -6.49
CA GLU A 116 20.85 -7.62 -5.56
C GLU A 116 20.53 -7.92 -4.08
N GLN A 117 19.44 -8.66 -3.82
CA GLN A 117 18.94 -8.99 -2.49
C GLN A 117 18.64 -7.75 -1.63
N ASP A 118 18.16 -6.67 -2.27
CA ASP A 118 17.78 -5.40 -1.65
C ASP A 118 16.29 -5.08 -1.84
N ARG A 119 15.57 -5.91 -2.58
CA ARG A 119 14.11 -5.95 -2.69
C ARG A 119 13.61 -7.36 -2.39
N TRP A 120 12.55 -7.43 -1.60
CA TRP A 120 12.04 -8.66 -1.04
C TRP A 120 10.52 -8.71 -1.11
N HIS A 121 9.98 -9.88 -1.40
CA HIS A 121 8.56 -10.19 -1.26
C HIS A 121 8.40 -11.35 -0.30
N PHE A 122 7.63 -11.13 0.77
CA PHE A 122 7.14 -12.19 1.63
C PHE A 122 5.72 -12.52 1.17
N VAL A 123 5.43 -13.78 0.89
CA VAL A 123 4.21 -14.22 0.24
C VAL A 123 3.56 -15.34 1.06
N ASN A 124 2.40 -15.02 1.64
CA ASN A 124 1.51 -15.99 2.26
C ASN A 124 0.41 -16.39 1.26
N VAL A 125 0.03 -17.67 1.23
CA VAL A 125 -1.01 -18.20 0.33
C VAL A 125 -2.24 -18.55 1.13
N LYS A 126 -3.36 -17.90 0.82
CA LYS A 126 -4.67 -18.23 1.39
C LYS A 126 -5.52 -19.00 0.39
N PHE A 127 -6.13 -20.10 0.84
CA PHE A 127 -7.12 -20.84 0.07
C PHE A 127 -8.50 -20.22 0.28
N ARG A 128 -9.24 -19.98 -0.82
CA ARG A 128 -10.62 -19.50 -0.73
C ARG A 128 -11.54 -20.65 -0.35
N GLU A 129 -12.41 -20.45 0.64
CA GLU A 129 -13.32 -21.49 1.18
C GLU A 129 -14.44 -21.94 0.20
N GLN A 130 -14.69 -21.19 -0.89
CA GLN A 130 -15.74 -21.52 -1.87
C GLN A 130 -15.20 -22.23 -3.11
N ALA A 131 -15.86 -23.33 -3.46
CA ALA A 131 -15.87 -24.24 -4.64
C ALA A 131 -14.77 -24.18 -5.74
N ASP A 132 -14.17 -23.03 -6.04
CA ASP A 132 -13.25 -22.83 -7.17
C ASP A 132 -11.76 -23.00 -6.80
N HIS A 133 -11.43 -23.36 -5.54
CA HIS A 133 -10.06 -23.62 -5.06
C HIS A 133 -9.00 -22.57 -5.47
N ARG A 134 -9.43 -21.32 -5.72
CA ARG A 134 -8.52 -20.27 -6.18
C ARG A 134 -7.62 -19.82 -5.04
N ARG A 135 -6.32 -19.78 -5.34
CA ARG A 135 -5.25 -19.36 -4.42
C ARG A 135 -5.13 -17.85 -4.47
N ILE A 136 -5.07 -17.23 -3.30
CA ILE A 136 -4.81 -15.80 -3.16
C ILE A 136 -3.39 -15.65 -2.60
N PHE A 137 -2.53 -14.97 -3.35
CA PHE A 137 -1.16 -14.64 -3.00
C PHE A 137 -1.15 -13.27 -2.33
N ARG A 138 -0.93 -13.24 -1.02
CA ARG A 138 -0.91 -12.01 -0.21
C ARG A 138 0.53 -11.67 0.13
N ARG A 139 0.93 -10.43 -0.08
CA ARG A 139 2.36 -10.06 -0.13
C ARG A 139 2.70 -8.84 0.68
N ILE A 140 3.76 -8.93 1.47
CA ILE A 140 4.44 -7.78 2.06
C ILE A 140 5.71 -7.54 1.24
N ALA A 141 5.79 -6.38 0.59
CA ALA A 141 6.99 -5.93 -0.10
C ALA A 141 7.91 -5.18 0.86
N VAL A 142 9.21 -5.44 0.77
CA VAL A 142 10.24 -4.80 1.60
C VAL A 142 11.45 -4.47 0.73
N GLY A 143 11.86 -3.22 0.72
CA GLY A 143 13.06 -2.77 0.02
C GLY A 143 12.82 -1.51 -0.80
N GLY A 144 13.84 -1.05 -1.52
CA GLY A 144 13.73 0.19 -2.29
C GLY A 144 13.44 1.42 -1.40
N HIS A 145 12.38 2.17 -1.71
CA HIS A 145 11.96 3.36 -0.97
C HIS A 145 10.67 3.15 -0.18
N ASP A 146 10.42 1.91 0.25
CA ASP A 146 9.23 1.57 1.00
C ASP A 146 9.31 2.18 2.40
N ARG A 147 8.18 2.75 2.83
CA ARG A 147 7.93 2.84 4.26
C ARG A 147 7.67 1.42 4.73
N LEU A 148 8.14 1.10 5.93
CA LEU A 148 8.14 -0.26 6.45
C LEU A 148 7.35 -0.34 7.75
N HIS A 149 6.52 0.66 8.04
CA HIS A 149 5.77 0.71 9.28
C HIS A 149 4.60 -0.28 9.27
N THR A 150 3.84 -0.35 8.17
CA THR A 150 2.81 -1.39 8.01
C THR A 150 3.49 -2.76 7.97
N ALA A 151 4.54 -2.91 7.15
CA ALA A 151 5.31 -4.14 7.07
C ALA A 151 5.81 -4.63 8.45
N ALA A 152 6.44 -3.77 9.25
CA ALA A 152 6.95 -4.14 10.57
C ALA A 152 5.84 -4.54 11.55
N LYS A 153 4.73 -3.77 11.60
CA LYS A 153 3.59 -4.10 12.47
C LYS A 153 2.94 -5.43 12.09
N ARG A 154 2.87 -5.76 10.79
CA ARG A 154 2.35 -7.04 10.30
C ARG A 154 3.33 -8.19 10.53
N MET A 155 4.61 -8.00 10.25
CA MET A 155 5.64 -9.01 10.51
C MET A 155 5.73 -9.38 12.00
N ALA A 156 5.53 -8.42 12.90
CA ALA A 156 5.48 -8.67 14.35
C ALA A 156 4.35 -9.62 14.79
N MET A 157 3.32 -9.82 13.97
CA MET A 157 2.25 -10.78 14.24
C MET A 157 2.69 -12.23 13.97
N LEU A 158 3.83 -12.42 13.28
CA LEU A 158 4.34 -13.73 12.87
C LEU A 158 5.23 -14.38 13.94
N ASP A 159 5.44 -13.72 15.08
CA ASP A 159 6.23 -14.21 16.20
C ASP A 159 5.61 -15.50 16.76
N VAL A 160 6.32 -16.61 16.58
CA VAL A 160 5.86 -17.96 16.92
C VAL A 160 5.65 -18.12 18.43
N GLU A 161 6.52 -17.52 19.25
CA GLU A 161 6.40 -17.59 20.71
C GLU A 161 5.15 -16.83 21.18
N ALA A 162 4.89 -15.66 20.58
CA ALA A 162 3.69 -14.88 20.89
C ALA A 162 2.40 -15.57 20.42
N VAL A 163 2.45 -16.32 19.32
CA VAL A 163 1.33 -17.14 18.81
C VAL A 163 1.06 -18.34 19.71
N ASN A 164 2.12 -18.96 20.28
CA ASN A 164 2.04 -20.16 21.12
C ASN A 164 1.22 -21.30 20.45
N PRO A 165 1.65 -21.76 19.24
CA PRO A 165 0.87 -22.66 18.41
C PRO A 165 0.76 -24.07 19.00
N GLN A 166 -0.37 -24.74 18.78
CA GLN A 166 -0.56 -26.17 19.05
C GLN A 166 -0.30 -27.03 17.80
N GLY A 167 -0.21 -26.40 16.62
CA GLY A 167 0.16 -27.03 15.36
C GLY A 167 0.39 -26.02 14.24
N PRO A 168 0.68 -26.49 13.00
CA PRO A 168 1.05 -25.61 11.89
C PRO A 168 -0.10 -24.71 11.44
N LEU A 169 -1.34 -25.15 11.68
CA LEU A 169 -2.55 -24.39 11.35
C LEU A 169 -2.66 -23.10 12.17
N ASP A 170 -2.21 -23.09 13.42
CA ASP A 170 -2.24 -21.87 14.26
C ASP A 170 -1.24 -20.83 13.73
N ILE A 171 -0.06 -21.30 13.28
CA ILE A 171 0.93 -20.45 12.62
C ILE A 171 0.36 -19.93 11.29
N GLN A 172 -0.23 -20.80 10.46
CA GLN A 172 -0.88 -20.39 9.21
C GLN A 172 -1.97 -19.34 9.45
N LYS A 173 -2.77 -19.49 10.51
CA LYS A 173 -3.80 -18.51 10.85
C LYS A 173 -3.21 -17.16 11.22
N ALA A 174 -2.11 -17.13 12.00
CA ALA A 174 -1.40 -15.89 12.30
C ALA A 174 -0.86 -15.21 11.03
N HIS A 175 -0.35 -15.99 10.07
CA HIS A 175 0.06 -15.48 8.75
C HIS A 175 -1.15 -14.97 7.94
N ASP A 176 -2.29 -15.67 7.95
CA ASP A 176 -3.50 -15.21 7.26
C ASP A 176 -4.01 -13.87 7.78
N GLU A 177 -3.92 -13.65 9.10
CA GLU A 177 -4.28 -12.39 9.77
C GLU A 177 -3.25 -11.27 9.51
N ALA A 178 -1.95 -11.59 9.53
CA ALA A 178 -0.87 -10.65 9.26
C ALA A 178 -0.88 -10.15 7.81
N PHE A 179 -1.29 -11.02 6.88
CA PHE A 179 -1.38 -10.73 5.45
C PHE A 179 -2.81 -10.37 5.02
N ASP A 180 -3.63 -9.82 5.90
CA ASP A 180 -4.99 -9.43 5.57
C ASP A 180 -5.09 -7.95 5.17
N VAL A 181 -5.35 -7.70 3.88
CA VAL A 181 -5.50 -6.33 3.34
C VAL A 181 -6.73 -5.64 3.94
N GLU A 182 -7.84 -6.37 4.12
CA GLU A 182 -9.07 -5.82 4.72
C GLU A 182 -8.78 -5.28 6.13
N ALA A 183 -7.99 -5.99 6.93
CA ALA A 183 -7.56 -5.51 8.23
C ALA A 183 -6.68 -4.24 8.15
N VAL A 184 -5.91 -4.03 7.06
CA VAL A 184 -5.15 -2.78 6.85
C VAL A 184 -6.12 -1.65 6.51
N THR A 185 -7.10 -1.90 5.63
CA THR A 185 -8.15 -0.95 5.24
C THR A 185 -8.96 -0.48 6.44
N GLU A 186 -9.47 -1.41 7.24
CA GLU A 186 -10.26 -1.12 8.43
C GLU A 186 -9.45 -0.28 9.43
N LYS A 187 -8.21 -0.68 9.67
CA LYS A 187 -7.31 0.06 10.56
C LYS A 187 -6.97 1.45 10.02
N PHE A 188 -6.74 1.59 8.72
CA PHE A 188 -6.48 2.89 8.10
C PHE A 188 -7.68 3.83 8.29
N TYR A 189 -8.90 3.33 8.08
CA TYR A 189 -10.11 4.13 8.19
C TYR A 189 -10.50 4.46 9.64
N HIS A 190 -10.57 3.45 10.51
CA HIS A 190 -11.04 3.57 11.89
C HIS A 190 -9.93 3.94 12.88
N GLY A 191 -8.71 3.46 12.66
CA GLY A 191 -7.62 3.50 13.62
C GLY A 191 -7.52 2.21 14.42
N ASP A 192 -6.90 2.29 15.59
CA ASP A 192 -6.71 1.17 16.51
C ASP A 192 -7.06 1.63 17.92
N GLU A 193 -8.32 1.38 18.32
CA GLU A 193 -8.88 1.82 19.60
C GLU A 193 -8.07 1.32 20.81
N ARG A 194 -7.45 0.14 20.70
CA ARG A 194 -6.64 -0.44 21.77
C ARG A 194 -5.36 0.34 22.04
N THR A 195 -4.81 0.97 21.00
CA THR A 195 -3.59 1.77 21.09
C THR A 195 -3.87 3.28 21.16
N GLY A 196 -5.12 3.69 20.93
CA GLY A 196 -5.49 5.09 20.76
C GLY A 196 -5.03 5.69 19.42
N GLU A 197 -4.57 4.85 18.49
CA GLU A 197 -4.17 5.30 17.16
C GLU A 197 -5.41 5.78 16.38
N LYS A 198 -5.35 7.02 15.90
CA LYS A 198 -6.42 7.66 15.15
C LYS A 198 -6.39 7.25 13.68
N GLY A 199 -7.52 6.82 13.15
CA GLY A 199 -7.71 6.54 11.72
C GLY A 199 -8.11 7.76 10.89
N TYR A 200 -8.22 7.55 9.58
CA TYR A 200 -8.62 8.56 8.59
C TYR A 200 -9.91 9.28 8.98
N LYS A 201 -10.92 8.55 9.49
CA LYS A 201 -12.20 9.11 9.92
C LYS A 201 -12.04 10.20 10.98
N HIS A 202 -11.10 10.03 11.91
CA HIS A 202 -10.82 11.03 12.94
C HIS A 202 -10.13 12.26 12.36
N ILE A 203 -9.17 12.06 11.44
CA ILE A 203 -8.46 13.15 10.75
C ILE A 203 -9.45 13.99 9.92
N PHE A 204 -10.33 13.31 9.19
CA PHE A 204 -11.42 13.93 8.43
C PHE A 204 -12.33 14.76 9.34
N ALA A 205 -12.86 14.17 10.41
CA ALA A 205 -13.75 14.87 11.33
C ALA A 205 -13.06 16.08 11.99
N ALA A 206 -11.77 15.98 12.32
CA ALA A 206 -11.01 17.09 12.89
C ALA A 206 -10.91 18.27 11.90
N LEU A 207 -10.56 17.99 10.63
CA LEU A 207 -10.47 19.01 9.58
C LEU A 207 -11.84 19.63 9.28
N GLN A 208 -12.87 18.81 9.11
CA GLN A 208 -14.23 19.29 8.87
C GLN A 208 -14.69 20.23 9.99
N ASN A 209 -14.46 19.85 11.26
CA ASN A 209 -14.84 20.67 12.40
C ASN A 209 -14.04 21.98 12.47
N ASP A 210 -12.77 21.97 12.10
CA ASP A 210 -11.95 23.18 12.02
C ASP A 210 -12.50 24.14 10.96
N LEU A 211 -12.74 23.64 9.74
CA LEU A 211 -13.32 24.42 8.63
C LEU A 211 -14.71 24.96 8.98
N LEU A 212 -15.55 24.15 9.63
CA LEU A 212 -16.88 24.56 10.05
C LEU A 212 -16.84 25.71 11.06
N LYS A 213 -15.88 25.71 11.99
CA LYS A 213 -15.69 26.83 12.92
C LYS A 213 -15.28 28.11 12.20
N GLN A 214 -14.45 28.00 11.15
CA GLN A 214 -14.04 29.15 10.34
C GLN A 214 -15.22 29.77 9.58
N THR A 215 -16.24 28.99 9.23
CA THR A 215 -17.52 29.50 8.67
C THR A 215 -18.53 29.93 9.73
N ARG A 216 -18.15 30.05 11.01
CA ARG A 216 -19.07 30.30 12.15
C ARG A 216 -20.21 29.27 12.22
N ASN A 217 -19.93 28.04 11.82
CA ASN A 217 -20.88 26.94 11.70
C ASN A 217 -22.01 27.18 10.69
N ALA A 218 -21.84 28.11 9.75
CA ALA A 218 -22.87 28.48 8.78
C ALA A 218 -22.94 27.52 7.59
N ASP A 219 -21.81 26.92 7.19
CA ASP A 219 -21.74 26.08 6.00
C ASP A 219 -21.10 24.72 6.28
N ARG A 220 -21.94 23.78 6.74
CA ARG A 220 -21.54 22.40 7.01
C ARG A 220 -21.24 21.60 5.75
N ARG A 221 -21.91 21.93 4.65
CA ARG A 221 -21.75 21.25 3.36
C ARG A 221 -20.38 21.57 2.78
N TRP A 222 -20.06 22.85 2.61
CA TRP A 222 -18.75 23.26 2.14
C TRP A 222 -17.62 22.70 3.01
N ALA A 223 -17.75 22.77 4.34
CA ALA A 223 -16.72 22.25 5.25
C ALA A 223 -16.50 20.74 5.07
N HIS A 224 -17.56 19.97 4.86
CA HIS A 224 -17.49 18.55 4.57
C HIS A 224 -16.80 18.28 3.22
N ASP A 225 -17.31 18.90 2.15
CA ASP A 225 -16.89 18.62 0.78
C ASP A 225 -15.46 19.11 0.52
N TYR A 226 -15.09 20.26 1.09
CA TYR A 226 -13.72 20.75 1.04
C TYR A 226 -12.76 19.85 1.82
N ALA A 227 -13.13 19.41 3.04
CA ALA A 227 -12.29 18.49 3.82
C ALA A 227 -12.04 17.18 3.04
N LEU A 228 -13.08 16.65 2.40
CA LEU A 228 -13.00 15.43 1.59
C LEU A 228 -12.06 15.61 0.40
N GLN A 229 -12.27 16.68 -0.38
CA GLN A 229 -11.43 17.02 -1.53
C GLN A 229 -9.97 17.24 -1.12
N PHE A 230 -9.74 17.99 -0.04
CA PHE A 230 -8.41 18.33 0.43
C PHE A 230 -7.63 17.10 0.89
N LEU A 231 -8.25 16.22 1.68
CA LEU A 231 -7.61 15.00 2.16
C LEU A 231 -7.40 14.00 1.03
N ASN A 232 -8.34 13.89 0.08
CA ASN A 232 -8.16 13.04 -1.11
C ASN A 232 -6.96 13.52 -1.96
N ARG A 233 -6.87 14.83 -2.24
CA ARG A 233 -5.71 15.43 -2.92
C ARG A 233 -4.41 15.17 -2.18
N SER A 234 -4.39 15.36 -0.86
CA SER A 234 -3.21 15.17 -0.02
C SER A 234 -2.75 13.71 -0.02
N MET A 235 -3.70 12.76 0.07
CA MET A 235 -3.44 11.34 0.01
C MET A 235 -2.97 10.90 -1.38
N PHE A 236 -3.54 11.45 -2.46
CA PHE A 236 -3.11 11.17 -3.83
C PHE A 236 -1.63 11.49 -4.06
N LEU A 237 -1.10 12.52 -3.41
CA LEU A 237 0.32 12.85 -3.48
C LEU A 237 1.24 11.71 -2.98
N TYR A 238 0.78 10.91 -2.01
CA TYR A 238 1.51 9.73 -1.54
C TYR A 238 1.60 8.63 -2.60
N PHE A 239 0.62 8.50 -3.50
CA PHE A 239 0.72 7.59 -4.65
C PHE A 239 1.63 8.16 -5.74
N VAL A 240 1.59 9.48 -5.96
CA VAL A 240 2.42 10.14 -6.96
C VAL A 240 3.90 10.08 -6.61
N GLN A 241 4.28 10.32 -5.35
CA GLN A 241 5.69 10.24 -4.95
C GLN A 241 6.26 8.82 -5.14
N ARG A 242 5.43 7.77 -5.02
CA ARG A 242 5.83 6.37 -5.25
C ARG A 242 6.13 6.05 -6.72
N LYS A 243 5.63 6.87 -7.65
CA LYS A 243 6.03 6.82 -9.07
C LYS A 243 7.36 7.54 -9.34
N ASN A 244 8.03 8.08 -8.31
CA ASN A 244 9.23 8.91 -8.41
C ASN A 244 9.06 10.18 -9.27
N TRP A 245 7.81 10.61 -9.47
CA TRP A 245 7.45 11.77 -10.29
C TRP A 245 7.76 13.11 -9.63
N LEU A 246 8.01 13.13 -8.32
CA LEU A 246 8.33 14.33 -7.54
C LEU A 246 9.84 14.47 -7.33
N GLY A 247 10.59 14.46 -8.44
CA GLY A 247 12.04 14.65 -8.43
C GLY A 247 12.84 13.46 -7.90
N GLU A 248 12.37 12.23 -8.13
CA GLU A 248 13.01 10.99 -7.64
C GLU A 248 13.16 10.93 -6.11
N GLU A 249 12.40 11.75 -5.39
CA GLU A 249 12.36 11.77 -3.94
C GLU A 249 11.14 10.98 -3.47
N ALA A 250 11.39 9.76 -3.00
CA ALA A 250 10.34 8.87 -2.55
C ALA A 250 9.67 9.30 -1.24
N GLU A 251 10.29 10.22 -0.50
CA GLU A 251 9.69 10.88 0.67
C GLU A 251 9.40 12.37 0.42
N PHE A 252 9.02 12.73 -0.82
CA PHE A 252 8.95 14.13 -1.23
C PHE A 252 8.10 15.00 -0.29
N LEU A 253 6.91 14.55 0.13
CA LEU A 253 6.04 15.34 1.00
C LEU A 253 6.66 15.62 2.37
N ARG A 254 7.42 14.66 2.91
CA ARG A 254 8.17 14.81 4.15
C ARG A 254 9.24 15.89 3.99
N VAL A 255 10.03 15.81 2.91
CA VAL A 255 11.07 16.79 2.57
C VAL A 255 10.45 18.16 2.31
N PHE A 256 9.30 18.21 1.64
CA PHE A 256 8.56 19.43 1.32
C PHE A 256 8.06 20.13 2.59
N TRP A 257 7.45 19.38 3.51
CA TRP A 257 7.02 19.89 4.83
C TRP A 257 8.18 20.38 5.67
N GLN A 258 9.25 19.60 5.78
CA GLN A 258 10.44 20.00 6.54
C GLN A 258 11.14 21.22 5.95
N SER A 259 11.15 21.35 4.62
CA SER A 259 11.71 22.51 3.93
C SER A 259 10.92 23.78 4.23
N TYR A 260 9.59 23.71 4.23
CA TYR A 260 8.73 24.82 4.67
C TYR A 260 9.05 25.25 6.10
N ARG A 261 9.13 24.30 7.04
CA ARG A 261 9.41 24.58 8.45
C ARG A 261 10.77 25.24 8.67
N LYS A 262 11.76 24.96 7.81
CA LYS A 262 13.10 25.57 7.85
C LYS A 262 13.17 26.91 7.11
N ALA A 263 12.23 27.22 6.23
CA ALA A 263 12.27 28.40 5.37
C ALA A 263 11.86 29.71 6.07
N GLY A 264 11.49 29.67 7.36
CA GLY A 264 11.12 30.87 8.13
C GLY A 264 9.88 31.59 7.59
N ARG A 265 8.95 30.85 6.98
CA ARG A 265 7.70 31.39 6.43
C ARG A 265 6.71 31.77 7.54
N PRO A 266 5.74 32.65 7.27
CA PRO A 266 4.66 32.92 8.22
C PRO A 266 3.97 31.61 8.62
N LYS A 267 3.55 31.54 9.89
CA LYS A 267 2.80 30.39 10.40
C LYS A 267 1.51 30.20 9.58
N ASP A 268 1.10 28.94 9.42
CA ASP A 268 -0.13 28.53 8.73
C ASP A 268 -0.15 28.94 7.24
N SER A 269 1.03 29.16 6.64
CA SER A 269 1.17 29.55 5.23
C SER A 269 1.52 28.40 4.29
N PHE A 270 1.74 27.18 4.81
CA PHE A 270 2.13 26.03 4.00
C PHE A 270 1.14 25.73 2.87
N PHE A 271 -0.16 25.74 3.15
CA PHE A 271 -1.14 25.53 2.09
C PHE A 271 -1.03 26.62 1.01
N ALA A 272 -1.17 27.89 1.43
CA ALA A 272 -1.27 29.02 0.52
C ALA A 272 -0.01 29.22 -0.33
N ASP A 273 1.17 29.06 0.28
CA ASP A 273 2.45 29.38 -0.36
C ASP A 273 3.13 28.17 -1.00
N TRP A 274 2.96 26.96 -0.44
CA TRP A 274 3.70 25.76 -0.86
C TRP A 274 2.79 24.74 -1.53
N LEU A 275 1.85 24.15 -0.79
CA LEU A 275 1.05 23.03 -1.30
C LEU A 275 0.12 23.44 -2.44
N SER A 276 -0.39 24.68 -2.44
CA SER A 276 -1.21 25.23 -3.53
C SER A 276 -0.45 25.31 -4.85
N VAL A 277 0.87 25.51 -4.83
CA VAL A 277 1.72 25.52 -6.03
C VAL A 277 1.79 24.12 -6.61
N LEU A 278 1.97 23.12 -5.75
CA LEU A 278 1.98 21.74 -6.17
C LEU A 278 0.62 21.32 -6.74
N PHE A 279 -0.47 21.58 -6.01
CA PHE A 279 -1.83 21.28 -6.44
C PHE A 279 -2.18 22.01 -7.74
N PHE A 280 -2.09 23.34 -7.76
CA PHE A 280 -2.77 24.13 -8.77
C PHE A 280 -1.86 24.56 -9.93
N GLU A 281 -0.54 24.49 -9.79
CA GLU A 281 0.40 24.87 -10.84
C GLU A 281 1.13 23.65 -11.38
N ALA A 282 1.95 22.96 -10.57
CA ALA A 282 2.86 21.92 -11.04
C ALA A 282 2.14 20.73 -11.70
N PHE A 283 1.00 20.28 -11.17
CA PHE A 283 0.21 19.19 -11.78
C PHE A 283 -0.68 19.63 -12.94
N ASN A 284 -0.90 20.94 -13.13
CA ASN A 284 -1.87 21.47 -14.09
C ASN A 284 -1.24 22.18 -15.29
N GLN A 285 0.04 22.57 -15.23
CA GLN A 285 0.75 23.24 -16.31
C GLN A 285 2.23 22.89 -16.26
N PRO A 286 2.96 22.88 -17.40
CA PRO A 286 4.41 22.78 -17.38
C PRO A 286 5.02 23.84 -16.45
N PHE A 287 5.64 23.41 -15.35
CA PHE A 287 6.10 24.33 -14.33
C PHE A 287 7.30 25.15 -14.82
N HIS A 288 7.05 26.40 -15.18
CA HIS A 288 8.10 27.34 -15.56
C HIS A 288 8.62 28.07 -14.32
N ALA A 289 9.73 27.57 -13.75
CA ALA A 289 10.44 28.18 -12.63
C ALA A 289 11.09 29.56 -12.96
N ARG A 290 10.71 30.21 -14.07
CA ARG A 290 11.16 31.55 -14.44
C ARG A 290 10.29 32.67 -13.87
N LYS A 291 9.17 32.35 -13.20
CA LYS A 291 8.49 33.36 -12.39
C LYS A 291 9.34 33.65 -11.15
N THR A 292 9.80 34.90 -11.03
CA THR A 292 10.62 35.41 -9.93
C THR A 292 9.95 35.29 -8.55
N ASP A 293 8.64 35.08 -8.52
CA ASP A 293 7.80 34.92 -7.32
C ASP A 293 7.99 33.58 -6.58
N ARG A 294 8.63 32.56 -7.19
CA ARG A 294 8.85 31.23 -6.59
C ARG A 294 10.30 30.97 -6.11
N ASN A 295 11.13 32.01 -6.05
CA ASN A 295 12.54 31.90 -5.63
C ASN A 295 12.74 31.48 -4.16
N PHE A 296 11.70 31.56 -3.33
CA PHE A 296 11.75 31.14 -1.92
C PHE A 296 11.83 29.62 -1.75
N PHE A 297 11.44 28.82 -2.76
CA PHE A 297 11.63 27.38 -2.69
C PHE A 297 13.12 27.03 -2.76
N PRO A 298 13.61 26.11 -1.91
CA PRO A 298 14.95 25.56 -2.02
C PRO A 298 15.22 24.96 -3.40
N PRO A 299 16.48 24.98 -3.90
CA PRO A 299 16.82 24.47 -5.23
C PRO A 299 16.30 23.05 -5.50
N GLN A 300 16.45 22.13 -4.54
CA GLN A 300 15.96 20.75 -4.65
C GLN A 300 14.46 20.68 -4.94
N ILE A 301 13.65 21.44 -4.20
CA ILE A 301 12.20 21.49 -4.38
C ILE A 301 11.83 22.10 -5.74
N ARG A 302 12.52 23.16 -6.16
CA ARG A 302 12.27 23.76 -7.48
C ARG A 302 12.56 22.79 -8.62
N GLU A 303 13.63 22.02 -8.54
CA GLU A 303 13.95 21.02 -9.55
C GLU A 303 12.93 19.87 -9.55
N ALA A 304 12.47 19.42 -8.38
CA ALA A 304 11.41 18.43 -8.28
C ALA A 304 10.11 18.92 -8.94
N LEU A 305 9.68 20.17 -8.65
CA LEU A 305 8.47 20.77 -9.21
C LEU A 305 8.50 20.89 -10.75
N LYS A 306 9.69 21.04 -11.36
CA LYS A 306 9.85 21.07 -12.82
C LYS A 306 9.66 19.69 -13.48
N ARG A 307 9.92 18.61 -12.75
CA ARG A 307 9.88 17.23 -13.26
C ARG A 307 8.50 16.59 -13.12
N VAL A 308 7.58 17.24 -12.43
CA VAL A 308 6.23 16.73 -12.20
C VAL A 308 5.52 16.57 -13.54
N PRO A 309 5.00 15.36 -13.86
CA PRO A 309 4.23 15.17 -15.07
C PRO A 309 2.88 15.87 -14.95
N PHE A 310 2.40 16.36 -16.09
CA PHE A 310 1.07 16.94 -16.18
C PHE A 310 0.00 15.84 -16.00
N LEU A 311 -0.89 16.01 -15.01
CA LEU A 311 -1.95 15.04 -14.69
C LEU A 311 -3.33 15.46 -15.24
N ASN A 312 -3.37 16.26 -16.31
CA ASN A 312 -4.59 16.71 -17.01
C ASN A 312 -5.66 17.40 -16.13
N GLY A 313 -5.32 17.80 -14.90
CA GLY A 313 -6.16 18.63 -14.05
C GLY A 313 -7.56 18.09 -13.81
N GLY A 314 -7.70 16.80 -13.49
CA GLY A 314 -8.92 16.27 -12.91
C GLY A 314 -8.99 16.64 -11.42
N LEU A 315 -8.39 15.79 -10.59
CA LEU A 315 -8.37 15.92 -9.13
C LEU A 315 -7.82 17.26 -8.64
N PHE A 316 -6.80 17.82 -9.31
CA PHE A 316 -6.06 19.00 -8.86
C PHE A 316 -6.48 20.32 -9.52
N ARG A 317 -7.53 20.33 -10.34
CA ARG A 317 -8.04 21.58 -10.90
C ARG A 317 -8.81 22.35 -9.84
N ARG A 318 -8.55 23.66 -9.75
CA ARG A 318 -9.32 24.56 -8.88
C ARG A 318 -10.80 24.48 -9.21
N ASN A 319 -11.63 24.42 -8.17
CA ASN A 319 -13.08 24.48 -8.29
C ASN A 319 -13.70 25.41 -7.23
N GLU A 320 -15.03 25.47 -7.20
CA GLU A 320 -15.79 26.38 -6.32
C GLU A 320 -15.50 26.15 -4.83
N LEU A 321 -15.14 24.93 -4.42
CA LEU A 321 -14.76 24.63 -3.04
C LEU A 321 -13.44 25.30 -2.66
N ASP A 322 -12.51 25.46 -3.61
CA ASP A 322 -11.18 26.07 -3.40
C ASP A 322 -11.24 27.61 -3.34
N THR A 323 -12.29 28.21 -3.90
CA THR A 323 -12.51 29.66 -3.93
C THR A 323 -13.97 29.98 -3.62
N PRO A 324 -14.45 29.65 -2.41
CA PRO A 324 -15.83 29.90 -2.04
C PRO A 324 -16.10 31.42 -2.00
N PRO A 325 -17.22 31.90 -2.59
CA PRO A 325 -17.60 33.30 -2.52
C PRO A 325 -17.70 33.79 -1.07
N ASP A 326 -17.12 34.96 -0.78
CA ASP A 326 -17.20 35.64 0.52
C ASP A 326 -16.66 34.87 1.75
N LEU A 327 -16.02 33.71 1.54
CA LEU A 327 -15.45 32.90 2.60
C LEU A 327 -13.91 32.89 2.51
N LYS A 328 -13.27 33.40 3.56
CA LYS A 328 -11.84 33.25 3.77
C LYS A 328 -11.61 32.16 4.81
N PHE A 329 -10.79 31.18 4.45
CA PHE A 329 -10.40 30.09 5.32
C PHE A 329 -8.90 29.84 5.22
N THR A 330 -8.36 29.06 6.15
CA THR A 330 -6.93 28.69 6.19
C THR A 330 -6.80 27.26 6.69
N ILE A 331 -5.80 26.55 6.17
CA ILE A 331 -5.43 25.22 6.66
C ILE A 331 -4.19 25.41 7.53
N SER A 332 -4.35 25.20 8.83
CA SER A 332 -3.27 25.42 9.79
C SER A 332 -2.15 24.39 9.67
N ASP A 333 -0.95 24.78 10.10
CA ASP A 333 0.22 23.90 10.16
C ASP A 333 -0.04 22.67 11.05
N ALA A 334 -0.89 22.80 12.08
CA ALA A 334 -1.29 21.70 12.94
C ALA A 334 -2.11 20.62 12.20
N VAL A 335 -2.92 21.01 11.20
CA VAL A 335 -3.60 20.05 10.32
C VAL A 335 -2.58 19.27 9.53
N PHE A 336 -1.55 19.92 8.97
CA PHE A 336 -0.51 19.25 8.21
C PHE A 336 0.33 18.29 9.06
N ASP A 337 0.70 18.69 10.29
CA ASP A 337 1.37 17.77 11.22
C ASP A 337 0.50 16.54 11.49
N SER A 338 -0.81 16.70 11.69
CA SER A 338 -1.74 15.59 11.92
C SER A 338 -1.90 14.68 10.70
N VAL A 339 -2.15 15.27 9.52
CA VAL A 339 -2.37 14.55 8.25
C VAL A 339 -1.13 13.80 7.81
N PHE A 340 0.03 14.46 7.80
CA PHE A 340 1.27 13.79 7.44
C PHE A 340 1.63 12.75 8.49
N SER A 341 1.64 13.06 9.79
CA SER A 341 1.91 12.03 10.80
C SER A 341 0.98 10.82 10.70
N PHE A 342 -0.26 10.98 10.23
CA PHE A 342 -1.17 9.88 9.90
C PHE A 342 -0.73 9.09 8.66
N LEU A 343 -0.61 9.75 7.51
CA LEU A 343 -0.28 9.09 6.24
C LEU A 343 1.12 8.46 6.29
N GLU A 344 2.06 9.03 7.04
CA GLU A 344 3.42 8.50 7.18
C GLU A 344 3.53 7.17 7.95
N ARG A 345 2.47 6.74 8.64
CA ARG A 345 2.43 5.43 9.31
C ARG A 345 2.07 4.27 8.38
N TYR A 346 1.63 4.58 7.16
CA TYR A 346 1.13 3.59 6.22
C TYR A 346 2.01 3.52 4.98
N ASP A 347 2.16 2.30 4.49
CA ASP A 347 2.90 2.01 3.26
C ASP A 347 1.92 2.14 2.10
N PHE A 348 2.26 2.94 1.09
CA PHE A 348 1.41 3.19 -0.08
C PHE A 348 1.90 2.40 -1.29
N THR A 349 1.00 1.69 -1.97
CA THR A 349 1.31 0.97 -3.21
C THR A 349 0.56 1.53 -4.40
N ILE A 350 1.21 1.47 -5.55
CA ILE A 350 0.65 1.78 -6.87
C ILE A 350 0.35 0.50 -7.66
N ALA A 351 0.61 -0.66 -7.05
CA ALA A 351 0.23 -1.94 -7.62
C ALA A 351 -1.29 -1.99 -7.73
N GLN A 352 -1.78 -2.41 -8.90
CA GLN A 352 -3.17 -2.79 -9.01
C GLN A 352 -3.28 -4.19 -8.41
N GLU A 353 -3.97 -4.30 -7.28
CA GLU A 353 -4.35 -5.61 -6.75
C GLU A 353 -5.12 -6.37 -7.83
N SER A 354 -4.96 -7.68 -7.89
CA SER A 354 -5.85 -8.54 -8.66
C SER A 354 -6.58 -9.47 -7.70
N PRO A 355 -7.65 -10.17 -8.13
CA PRO A 355 -8.31 -11.15 -7.27
C PRO A 355 -7.38 -12.26 -6.74
N ILE A 356 -6.22 -12.44 -7.38
CA ILE A 356 -5.23 -13.46 -7.04
C ILE A 356 -3.98 -12.91 -6.37
N ASP A 357 -3.60 -11.65 -6.59
CA ASP A 357 -2.39 -11.03 -6.05
C ASP A 357 -2.77 -9.76 -5.27
N GLN A 358 -2.51 -9.78 -3.97
CA GLN A 358 -2.82 -8.73 -3.02
C GLN A 358 -1.53 -8.24 -2.35
N GLU A 359 -1.36 -6.94 -2.20
CA GLU A 359 -0.21 -6.34 -1.51
C GLU A 359 -0.68 -5.71 -0.21
N ILE A 360 0.02 -5.96 0.89
CA ILE A 360 -0.36 -5.48 2.24
C ILE A 360 0.08 -4.02 2.41
N ALA A 361 -0.62 -3.13 1.71
CA ALA A 361 -0.36 -1.70 1.67
C ALA A 361 -1.67 -0.92 1.44
N VAL A 362 -1.61 0.40 1.57
CA VAL A 362 -2.69 1.31 1.16
C VAL A 362 -2.62 1.47 -0.35
N ASP A 363 -3.66 1.01 -1.03
CA ASP A 363 -3.76 1.02 -2.48
C ASP A 363 -4.82 2.05 -2.96
N PRO A 364 -4.91 2.31 -4.29
CA PRO A 364 -5.92 3.22 -4.82
C PRO A 364 -7.37 2.74 -4.63
N GLN A 365 -7.61 1.42 -4.49
CA GLN A 365 -8.95 0.87 -4.29
C GLN A 365 -9.48 1.21 -2.90
N MET A 366 -8.64 1.13 -1.88
CA MET A 366 -8.94 1.52 -0.50
C MET A 366 -9.37 2.99 -0.43
N ILE A 367 -8.80 3.86 -1.26
CA ILE A 367 -9.26 5.25 -1.37
C ILE A 367 -10.70 5.30 -1.87
N GLY A 368 -11.03 4.51 -2.89
CA GLY A 368 -12.37 4.47 -3.48
C GLY A 368 -13.43 4.17 -2.42
N SER A 369 -13.23 3.11 -1.64
CA SER A 369 -14.17 2.72 -0.58
C SER A 369 -14.26 3.74 0.55
N VAL A 370 -13.13 4.31 0.98
CA VAL A 370 -13.10 5.38 1.99
C VAL A 370 -13.82 6.64 1.48
N TYR A 371 -13.58 7.00 0.22
CA TYR A 371 -14.20 8.15 -0.43
C TYR A 371 -15.71 7.96 -0.54
N GLU A 372 -16.18 6.81 -1.01
CA GLU A 372 -17.60 6.46 -1.11
C GLU A 372 -18.31 6.51 0.22
N THR A 373 -17.69 5.95 1.26
CA THR A 373 -18.26 5.97 2.62
C THR A 373 -18.50 7.40 3.08
N LEU A 374 -17.59 8.33 2.77
CA LEU A 374 -17.72 9.73 3.16
C LEU A 374 -18.61 10.55 2.22
N VAL A 375 -18.65 10.23 0.93
CA VAL A 375 -19.61 10.84 0.00
C VAL A 375 -21.04 10.45 0.37
N ASN A 376 -21.29 9.21 0.77
CA ASN A 376 -22.62 8.80 1.23
C ASN A 376 -23.07 9.65 2.43
N VAL A 377 -22.16 10.03 3.34
CA VAL A 377 -22.46 10.96 4.43
C VAL A 377 -22.80 12.38 3.91
N SER A 378 -22.13 12.88 2.87
CA SER A 378 -22.59 14.14 2.22
C SER A 378 -23.98 14.02 1.61
N VAL A 379 -24.29 12.90 0.97
CA VAL A 379 -25.61 12.66 0.37
C VAL A 379 -26.69 12.54 1.44
N GLU A 380 -26.41 11.96 2.62
CA GLU A 380 -27.36 11.95 3.73
C GLU A 380 -27.65 13.35 4.32
N LEU A 381 -26.71 14.29 4.21
CA LEU A 381 -26.97 15.70 4.52
C LEU A 381 -27.92 16.34 3.48
N ASP A 382 -27.98 15.81 2.27
CA ASP A 382 -28.94 16.15 1.22
C ASP A 382 -30.19 15.23 1.34
N LYS A 383 -31.25 15.66 2.03
CA LYS A 383 -32.58 15.00 1.98
C LYS A 383 -33.25 15.00 0.59
N GLN A 384 -32.52 15.35 -0.47
CA GLN A 384 -32.92 15.24 -1.86
C GLN A 384 -31.81 14.49 -2.60
N GLY A 385 -32.04 13.20 -2.80
CA GLY A 385 -31.14 12.32 -3.52
C GLY A 385 -31.00 12.75 -4.97
N ASP A 386 -29.77 13.05 -5.39
CA ASP A 386 -29.38 12.94 -6.79
C ASP A 386 -27.85 12.85 -6.90
N ALA A 387 -27.27 11.71 -6.52
CA ALA A 387 -25.94 11.29 -6.95
C ALA A 387 -25.82 9.77 -6.80
N GLY A 388 -26.15 9.03 -7.87
CA GLY A 388 -25.99 7.58 -7.97
C GLY A 388 -24.53 7.13 -8.09
N VAL A 389 -23.65 7.63 -7.20
CA VAL A 389 -22.25 7.18 -7.12
C VAL A 389 -22.20 5.97 -6.19
N PHE A 390 -22.69 4.84 -6.68
CA PHE A 390 -22.53 3.56 -6.00
C PHE A 390 -21.33 2.84 -6.57
N PHE A 391 -20.47 2.34 -5.70
CA PHE A 391 -19.43 1.41 -6.08
C PHE A 391 -20.04 0.17 -6.71
N THR A 392 -19.54 -0.21 -7.87
CA THR A 392 -19.80 -1.54 -8.43
C THR A 392 -18.77 -2.50 -7.85
N PRO A 393 -19.16 -3.54 -7.09
CA PRO A 393 -18.21 -4.50 -6.53
C PRO A 393 -17.30 -5.10 -7.61
N ARG A 394 -16.05 -5.37 -7.25
CA ARG A 394 -15.04 -5.87 -8.20
C ARG A 394 -15.43 -7.18 -8.88
N LEU A 395 -16.14 -8.04 -8.17
CA LEU A 395 -16.66 -9.30 -8.72
C LEU A 395 -17.60 -9.02 -9.90
N GLU A 396 -18.44 -7.98 -9.80
CA GLU A 396 -19.36 -7.57 -10.86
C GLU A 396 -18.60 -6.94 -12.02
N ILE A 397 -17.63 -6.04 -11.74
CA ILE A 397 -16.79 -5.44 -12.78
C ILE A 397 -16.00 -6.52 -13.54
N ASP A 398 -15.35 -7.44 -12.82
CA ASP A 398 -14.57 -8.55 -13.39
C ASP A 398 -15.46 -9.44 -14.26
N LEU A 399 -16.63 -9.81 -13.76
CA LEU A 399 -17.61 -10.59 -14.52
C LEU A 399 -18.04 -9.87 -15.80
N MET A 400 -18.44 -8.59 -15.69
CA MET A 400 -18.87 -7.79 -16.84
C MET A 400 -17.77 -7.65 -17.89
N CYS A 401 -16.54 -7.31 -17.46
CA CYS A 401 -15.40 -7.17 -18.36
C CYS A 401 -15.02 -8.51 -19.00
N ARG A 402 -14.99 -9.59 -18.21
CA ARG A 402 -14.63 -10.93 -18.70
C ARG A 402 -15.63 -11.41 -19.74
N LEU A 403 -16.93 -11.31 -19.47
CA LEU A 403 -17.97 -11.69 -20.42
C LEU A 403 -17.88 -10.87 -21.71
N ALA A 404 -17.73 -9.53 -21.58
CA ALA A 404 -17.60 -8.65 -22.74
C ALA A 404 -16.36 -8.95 -23.59
N LEU A 405 -15.21 -9.21 -22.95
CA LEU A 405 -13.96 -9.55 -23.65
C LEU A 405 -14.04 -10.93 -24.30
N VAL A 406 -14.56 -11.94 -23.60
CA VAL A 406 -14.71 -13.29 -24.13
C VAL A 406 -15.63 -13.28 -25.35
N ASP A 407 -16.77 -12.59 -25.28
CA ASP A 407 -17.68 -12.50 -26.42
C ASP A 407 -17.07 -11.73 -27.59
N CYS A 408 -16.38 -10.61 -27.32
CA CYS A 408 -15.67 -9.86 -28.36
C CYS A 408 -14.60 -10.70 -29.07
N LEU A 409 -13.77 -11.40 -28.30
CA LEU A 409 -12.70 -12.25 -28.83
C LEU A 409 -13.26 -13.48 -29.55
N ALA A 410 -14.30 -14.12 -29.03
CA ALA A 410 -14.97 -15.24 -29.70
C ALA A 410 -15.58 -14.82 -31.05
N ASN A 411 -16.11 -13.59 -31.15
CA ASN A 411 -16.62 -13.05 -32.41
C ASN A 411 -15.51 -12.79 -33.44
N HIS A 412 -14.30 -12.42 -33.02
CA HIS A 412 -13.18 -12.15 -33.93
C HIS A 412 -12.34 -13.38 -34.27
N LEU A 413 -12.16 -14.31 -33.32
CA LEU A 413 -11.31 -15.49 -33.45
C LEU A 413 -12.11 -16.76 -33.80
N GLY A 414 -13.45 -16.68 -33.79
CA GLY A 414 -14.36 -17.79 -34.02
C GLY A 414 -14.81 -18.47 -32.73
N GLN A 415 -16.09 -18.87 -32.70
CA GLN A 415 -16.78 -19.41 -31.51
C GLN A 415 -16.15 -20.70 -30.97
N THR A 416 -15.41 -21.45 -31.80
CA THR A 416 -14.69 -22.66 -31.39
C THR A 416 -13.62 -22.41 -30.33
N HIS A 417 -13.06 -21.19 -30.25
CA HIS A 417 -12.03 -20.82 -29.28
C HIS A 417 -12.60 -20.31 -27.95
N LYS A 418 -13.91 -20.09 -27.85
CA LYS A 418 -14.56 -19.52 -26.67
C LYS A 418 -14.28 -20.28 -25.36
N PRO A 419 -14.25 -21.63 -25.32
CA PRO A 419 -13.93 -22.36 -24.09
C PRO A 419 -12.53 -22.05 -23.54
N LEU A 420 -11.54 -21.87 -24.42
CA LEU A 420 -10.15 -21.57 -24.05
C LEU A 420 -9.98 -20.16 -23.46
N LEU A 421 -10.95 -19.26 -23.66
CA LEU A 421 -10.93 -17.90 -23.11
C LEU A 421 -11.49 -17.83 -21.68
N TYR A 422 -12.16 -18.91 -21.22
CA TYR A 422 -12.67 -19.06 -19.86
C TYR A 422 -11.74 -19.85 -18.93
N GLU A 423 -10.73 -20.51 -19.48
CA GLU A 423 -9.60 -21.07 -18.72
C GLU A 423 -8.59 -19.98 -18.37
#